data_AF-A0A938UL07-F1
#
_entry.id   AF-A0A938UL07-F1
#
_cell.length_a   1.000
_cell.length_b   1.000
_cell.length_c   1.000
_cell.angle_alpha   90.00
_cell.angle_beta   90.00
_cell.angle_gamma   90.00
#
_symmetry.space_group_name_H-M   'P 1'
#
loop_
_entity.id
_entity.type
_entity.pdbx_description
1 polymer ?
#
loop_
_entity_poly.entity_id
_entity_poly.type
_entity_poly.pdbx_seq_one_letter_code
_entity_poly.pdbx_strand_id
1 'polypeptide(L)'
;MLCPQCGQHYSEHDLVCPACSAPLRISNDAAAAAPEPVFVRPAGIDQTLASISRDLKDLERPELKPAGFFIRFSAYLIDNLLLTLITMVPAFIAFALLKRSGVSISGDMQELMRWMWLLVILPNTVLTFLYFGYFHAATGQTVGKLLCGVRVVTAEGRPLGWARSFVRCAGYFLSSFFLYLGFFWVVLNRRKRGWHDYLAGTVVVRVAERD
;
A
#
# COMPACT_ATOMS: atom_id res chain seq x y z
N MET A 1 -4.00 12.86 -68.03
CA MET A 1 -4.45 12.74 -66.62
C MET A 1 -3.60 13.65 -65.74
N LEU A 2 -4.03 13.97 -64.52
CA LEU A 2 -3.28 14.82 -63.58
C LEU A 2 -2.57 13.96 -62.53
N CYS A 3 -1.31 14.24 -62.24
CA CYS A 3 -0.55 13.53 -61.21
C CYS A 3 -1.10 13.88 -59.81
N PRO A 4 -1.38 12.90 -58.92
CA PRO A 4 -1.95 13.16 -57.59
C PRO A 4 -0.95 13.82 -56.62
N GLN A 5 0.35 13.77 -56.92
CA GLN A 5 1.40 14.31 -56.04
C GLN A 5 1.78 15.76 -56.38
N CYS A 6 1.80 16.14 -57.66
CA CYS A 6 2.23 17.47 -58.09
C CYS A 6 1.25 18.21 -59.01
N GLY A 7 0.17 17.58 -59.46
CA GLY A 7 -0.82 18.22 -60.33
C GLY A 7 -0.39 18.45 -61.79
N GLN A 8 0.77 17.93 -62.22
CA GLN A 8 1.19 18.05 -63.62
C GLN A 8 0.36 17.13 -64.54
N HIS A 9 0.06 17.59 -65.75
CA HIS A 9 -0.54 16.77 -66.81
C HIS A 9 0.46 15.75 -67.36
N TYR A 10 0.04 14.49 -67.48
CA TYR A 10 0.82 13.39 -68.07
C TYR A 10 0.01 12.58 -69.09
N SER A 11 0.71 11.86 -69.97
CA SER A 11 0.18 11.01 -71.03
C SER A 11 -0.10 9.59 -70.53
N GLU A 12 -1.08 8.89 -71.10
CA GLU A 12 -1.46 7.54 -70.69
C GLU A 12 -0.34 6.50 -70.71
N HIS A 13 0.74 6.78 -71.44
CA HIS A 13 1.87 5.88 -71.65
C HIS A 13 3.04 6.18 -70.69
N ASP A 14 2.93 7.21 -69.86
CA ASP A 14 3.97 7.60 -68.91
C ASP A 14 3.90 6.73 -67.65
N LEU A 15 4.97 5.98 -67.36
CA LEU A 15 5.10 5.14 -66.16
C LEU A 15 5.45 5.96 -64.90
N VAL A 16 6.08 7.13 -65.09
CA VAL A 16 6.56 8.05 -64.06
C VAL A 16 6.28 9.50 -64.46
N CYS A 17 5.96 10.34 -63.49
CA CYS A 17 5.67 11.74 -63.72
C CYS A 17 6.94 12.51 -64.10
N PRO A 18 6.96 13.27 -65.20
CA PRO A 18 8.17 13.99 -65.63
C PRO A 18 8.54 15.16 -64.72
N ALA A 19 7.61 15.66 -63.90
CA ALA A 19 7.84 16.82 -63.04
C ALA A 19 8.34 16.45 -61.63
N CYS A 20 7.81 15.39 -61.02
CA CYS A 20 8.13 15.00 -59.64
C CYS A 20 8.68 13.58 -59.50
N SER A 21 8.81 12.87 -60.62
CA SER A 21 9.29 11.48 -60.69
C SER A 21 8.43 10.46 -59.92
N ALA A 22 7.22 10.84 -59.50
CA ALA A 22 6.27 9.94 -58.86
C ALA A 22 5.81 8.82 -59.82
N PRO A 23 5.74 7.56 -59.38
CA PRO A 23 5.24 6.45 -60.21
C PRO A 23 3.74 6.63 -60.48
N LEU A 24 3.33 6.58 -61.76
CA LEU A 24 1.96 6.85 -62.21
C LEU A 24 1.17 5.57 -62.49
N ARG A 25 1.85 4.45 -62.76
CA ARG A 25 1.26 3.10 -62.88
C ARG A 25 1.97 2.16 -61.92
N ILE A 26 1.27 1.73 -60.87
CA ILE A 26 1.67 0.58 -60.06
C ILE A 26 1.09 -0.64 -60.80
N SER A 27 1.92 -1.40 -61.52
CA SER A 27 1.48 -2.72 -61.99
C SER A 27 1.22 -3.58 -60.74
N ASN A 28 0.09 -4.30 -60.71
CA ASN A 28 -0.27 -5.16 -59.57
C ASN A 28 0.79 -6.23 -59.26
N ASP A 29 1.69 -6.52 -60.21
CA ASP A 29 2.81 -7.45 -60.00
C ASP A 29 3.90 -6.87 -59.07
N ALA A 30 3.97 -5.55 -58.89
CA ALA A 30 4.91 -4.90 -57.98
C ALA A 30 4.45 -4.94 -56.51
N ALA A 31 3.14 -5.08 -56.26
CA ALA A 31 2.61 -5.18 -54.91
C ALA A 31 2.98 -6.51 -54.22
N ALA A 32 3.16 -7.59 -55.01
CA ALA A 32 3.58 -8.90 -54.50
C ALA A 32 5.10 -8.99 -54.18
N ALA A 33 5.89 -8.05 -54.68
CA ALA A 33 7.34 -8.00 -54.48
C ALA A 33 7.79 -6.89 -53.50
N ALA A 34 6.85 -6.18 -52.87
CA ALA A 34 7.18 -5.17 -51.87
C ALA A 34 7.80 -5.85 -50.64
N PRO A 35 9.06 -5.55 -50.28
CA PRO A 35 9.65 -6.08 -49.06
C PRO A 35 8.81 -5.63 -47.85
N GLU A 36 8.68 -6.50 -46.84
CA GLU A 36 7.99 -6.13 -45.60
C GLU A 36 8.51 -4.78 -45.10
N PRO A 37 7.61 -3.88 -44.64
CA PRO A 37 8.04 -2.59 -44.13
C PRO A 37 9.00 -2.80 -42.97
N VAL A 38 10.28 -2.49 -43.21
CA VAL A 38 11.32 -2.54 -42.18
C VAL A 38 11.05 -1.42 -41.19
N PHE A 39 10.45 -1.76 -40.06
CA PHE A 39 10.22 -0.82 -38.97
C PHE A 39 11.55 -0.51 -38.28
N VAL A 40 12.21 0.58 -38.68
CA VAL A 40 13.43 1.05 -38.04
C VAL A 40 13.05 1.69 -36.69
N ARG A 41 13.33 1.01 -35.58
CA ARG A 41 13.24 1.63 -34.24
C ARG A 41 14.29 2.75 -34.13
N PRO A 42 13.91 4.01 -33.89
CA PRO A 42 14.85 5.10 -33.68
C PRO A 42 15.76 4.80 -32.47
N ALA A 43 17.05 5.12 -32.60
CA ALA A 43 17.97 5.05 -31.46
C ALA A 43 17.46 5.94 -30.32
N GLY A 44 17.40 5.37 -29.10
CA GLY A 44 16.93 6.09 -27.90
C GLY A 44 15.43 6.02 -27.63
N ILE A 45 14.63 5.39 -28.52
CA ILE A 45 13.18 5.24 -28.28
C ILE A 45 12.88 4.50 -26.97
N ASP A 46 13.70 3.51 -26.60
CA ASP A 46 13.54 2.77 -25.35
C ASP A 46 13.76 3.65 -24.10
N GLN A 47 14.67 4.63 -24.18
CA GLN A 47 14.91 5.57 -23.07
C GLN A 47 13.73 6.52 -22.89
N THR A 48 13.20 7.06 -24.00
CA THR A 48 12.02 7.93 -24.00
C THR A 48 10.77 7.18 -23.52
N LEU A 49 10.58 5.93 -23.95
CA LEU A 49 9.47 5.10 -23.46
C LEU A 49 9.62 4.79 -21.96
N ALA A 50 10.85 4.57 -21.47
CA ALA A 50 11.10 4.34 -20.05
C ALA A 50 10.91 5.60 -19.17
N SER A 51 11.17 6.80 -19.69
CA SER A 51 10.87 8.05 -18.99
C SER A 51 9.36 8.30 -18.94
N ILE A 52 8.68 8.21 -20.09
CA ILE A 52 7.22 8.40 -20.18
C ILE A 52 6.49 7.37 -19.30
N SER A 53 6.94 6.12 -19.29
CA SER A 53 6.36 5.08 -18.41
C SER A 53 6.52 5.41 -16.92
N ARG A 54 7.64 6.05 -16.52
CA ARG A 54 7.83 6.53 -15.14
C ARG A 54 6.92 7.70 -14.82
N ASP A 55 6.84 8.67 -15.72
CA ASP A 55 6.02 9.88 -15.52
C ASP A 55 4.53 9.51 -15.43
N LEU A 56 4.07 8.61 -16.31
CA LEU A 56 2.71 8.05 -16.24
C LEU A 56 2.48 7.30 -14.92
N LYS A 57 3.45 6.49 -14.47
CA LYS A 57 3.39 5.82 -13.15
C LYS A 57 3.37 6.79 -11.98
N ASP A 58 3.96 7.97 -12.12
CA ASP A 58 3.96 8.99 -11.07
C ASP A 58 2.61 9.74 -11.05
N LEU A 59 2.01 10.00 -12.22
CA LEU A 59 0.67 10.57 -12.36
C LEU A 59 -0.44 9.63 -11.83
N GLU A 60 -0.27 8.33 -11.97
CA GLU A 60 -1.21 7.33 -11.44
C GLU A 60 -1.14 7.15 -9.91
N ARG A 61 -0.12 7.71 -9.23
CA ARG A 61 -0.01 7.54 -7.77
C ARG A 61 -1.07 8.37 -7.06
N PRO A 62 -1.91 7.75 -6.20
CA PRO A 62 -2.87 8.51 -5.42
C PRO A 62 -2.15 9.51 -4.51
N GLU A 63 -2.65 10.74 -4.41
CA GLU A 63 -2.15 11.73 -3.46
C GLU A 63 -2.41 11.26 -2.01
N LEU A 64 -1.38 10.66 -1.41
CA LEU A 64 -1.44 10.13 -0.05
C LEU A 64 -1.33 11.27 0.97
N LYS A 65 -2.45 11.77 1.48
CA LYS A 65 -2.48 12.75 2.58
C LYS A 65 -2.11 12.07 3.92
N PRO A 66 -0.94 12.39 4.54
CA PRO A 66 -0.51 11.72 5.77
C PRO A 66 -1.41 12.06 6.95
N ALA A 67 -1.83 11.05 7.70
CA ALA A 67 -2.62 11.25 8.92
C ALA A 67 -1.79 11.91 10.03
N GLY A 68 -2.41 12.82 10.79
CA GLY A 68 -1.80 13.48 11.95
C GLY A 68 -1.55 12.53 13.12
N PHE A 69 -0.67 12.93 14.05
CA PHE A 69 -0.33 12.15 15.23
C PHE A 69 -1.56 11.84 16.10
N PHE A 70 -2.35 12.86 16.47
CA PHE A 70 -3.48 12.68 17.39
C PHE A 70 -4.56 11.73 16.88
N ILE A 71 -4.81 11.70 15.57
CA ILE A 71 -5.78 10.76 14.98
C ILE A 71 -5.24 9.33 15.07
N ARG A 72 -3.94 9.13 14.83
CA ARG A 72 -3.30 7.81 15.00
C ARG A 72 -3.30 7.38 16.47
N PHE A 73 -3.02 8.30 17.39
CA PHE A 73 -3.03 8.06 18.82
C PHE A 73 -4.44 7.69 19.31
N SER A 74 -5.46 8.43 18.86
CA SER A 74 -6.86 8.17 19.20
C SER A 74 -7.31 6.81 18.66
N ALA A 75 -6.97 6.48 17.40
CA ALA A 75 -7.22 5.17 16.83
C ALA A 75 -6.58 4.04 17.66
N TYR A 76 -5.32 4.22 18.07
CA TYR A 76 -4.62 3.26 18.92
C TYR A 76 -5.25 3.14 20.31
N LEU A 77 -5.71 4.24 20.90
CA LEU A 77 -6.40 4.23 22.19
C LEU A 77 -7.73 3.46 22.10
N ILE A 78 -8.51 3.68 21.05
CA ILE A 78 -9.76 2.95 20.79
C ILE A 78 -9.49 1.45 20.63
N ASP A 79 -8.47 1.08 19.83
CA ASP A 79 -8.09 -0.32 19.63
C ASP A 79 -7.66 -0.98 20.96
N ASN A 80 -6.86 -0.30 21.78
CA ASN A 80 -6.44 -0.84 23.08
C ASN A 80 -7.59 -0.97 24.07
N LEU A 81 -8.50 0.01 24.12
CA LEU A 81 -9.68 -0.06 24.98
C LEU A 81 -10.55 -1.26 24.59
N LEU A 82 -10.79 -1.45 23.29
CA LEU A 82 -11.54 -2.58 22.76
C LEU A 82 -10.90 -3.92 23.15
N LEU A 83 -9.60 -4.09 22.90
CA LEU A 83 -8.87 -5.34 23.20
C LEU A 83 -8.78 -5.62 24.71
N THR A 84 -8.63 -4.57 25.51
CA THR A 84 -8.62 -4.68 26.98
C THR A 84 -9.97 -5.15 27.48
N LEU A 85 -11.08 -4.59 27.00
CA LEU A 85 -12.44 -5.05 27.36
C LEU A 85 -12.68 -6.50 26.96
N ILE A 86 -12.29 -6.87 25.72
CA ILE A 86 -12.43 -8.23 25.20
C ILE A 86 -11.65 -9.24 26.05
N THR A 87 -10.49 -8.84 26.61
CA THR A 87 -9.68 -9.75 27.43
C THR A 87 -10.12 -9.74 28.90
N MET A 88 -10.44 -8.56 29.44
CA MET A 88 -10.73 -8.37 30.87
C MET A 88 -12.05 -9.01 31.28
N VAL A 89 -13.10 -8.93 30.46
CA VAL A 89 -14.41 -9.51 30.81
C VAL A 89 -14.35 -11.04 30.95
N PRO A 90 -13.81 -11.81 29.97
CA PRO A 90 -13.60 -13.24 30.15
C PRO A 90 -12.63 -13.57 31.29
N ALA A 91 -11.57 -12.78 31.49
CA ALA A 91 -10.63 -13.01 32.58
C ALA A 91 -11.31 -12.88 33.95
N PHE A 92 -12.19 -11.89 34.12
CA PHE A 92 -12.97 -11.70 35.35
C PHE A 92 -13.92 -12.88 35.60
N ILE A 93 -14.63 -13.34 34.56
CA ILE A 93 -15.52 -14.50 34.64
C ILE A 93 -14.72 -15.76 34.98
N ALA A 94 -13.59 -16.02 34.30
CA ALA A 94 -12.72 -17.15 34.55
C ALA A 94 -12.19 -17.16 35.99
N PHE A 95 -11.76 -16.01 36.49
CA PHE A 95 -11.28 -15.86 37.86
C PHE A 95 -12.39 -16.12 38.89
N ALA A 96 -13.61 -15.64 38.64
CA ALA A 96 -14.76 -15.91 39.50
C ALA A 96 -15.14 -17.40 39.52
N LEU A 97 -15.08 -18.08 38.37
CA LEU A 97 -15.35 -19.52 38.25
C LEU A 97 -14.28 -20.36 38.97
N LEU A 98 -13.00 -19.99 38.84
CA LEU A 98 -11.89 -20.66 39.54
C LEU A 98 -12.02 -20.57 41.06
N LYS A 99 -12.42 -19.40 41.58
CA LYS A 99 -12.74 -19.26 43.01
C LYS A 99 -13.89 -20.15 43.43
N ARG A 100 -14.92 -20.27 42.60
CA ARG A 100 -16.09 -21.13 42.87
C ARG A 100 -15.76 -22.62 42.81
N SER A 101 -14.80 -23.04 41.99
CA SER A 101 -14.39 -24.44 41.85
C SER A 101 -13.51 -24.95 43.00
N GLY A 102 -13.26 -24.14 44.03
CA GLY A 102 -12.48 -24.54 45.20
C GLY A 102 -10.96 -24.44 45.03
N VAL A 103 -10.47 -23.76 43.98
CA VAL A 103 -9.03 -23.48 43.83
C VAL A 103 -8.62 -22.49 44.92
N SER A 104 -7.67 -22.87 45.77
CA SER A 104 -7.14 -22.01 46.83
C SER A 104 -6.22 -20.95 46.23
N ILE A 105 -6.80 -19.82 45.82
CA ILE A 105 -6.06 -18.62 45.44
C ILE A 105 -5.68 -17.92 46.74
N SER A 106 -4.43 -18.09 47.16
CA SER A 106 -3.91 -17.32 48.30
C SER A 106 -3.88 -15.83 47.93
N GLY A 107 -4.03 -14.96 48.94
CA GLY A 107 -3.89 -13.50 48.77
C GLY A 107 -2.43 -13.06 48.64
N ASP A 108 -1.51 -13.99 48.41
CA ASP A 108 -0.11 -13.67 48.24
C ASP A 108 0.11 -12.92 46.92
N MET A 109 1.04 -11.97 46.94
CA MET A 109 1.35 -11.12 45.78
C MET A 109 1.83 -11.97 44.61
N GLN A 110 2.58 -13.05 44.87
CA GLN A 110 3.11 -13.92 43.81
C GLN A 110 2.00 -14.70 43.09
N GLU A 111 1.00 -15.18 43.83
CA GLU A 111 -0.17 -15.85 43.25
C GLU A 111 -1.05 -14.89 42.47
N LEU A 112 -1.30 -13.68 43.00
CA LEU A 112 -2.04 -12.65 42.29
C LEU A 112 -1.35 -12.27 40.96
N MET A 113 -0.02 -12.08 40.99
CA MET A 113 0.76 -11.82 39.79
C MET A 113 0.68 -12.98 38.79
N ARG A 114 0.75 -14.23 39.25
CA ARG A 114 0.63 -15.42 38.39
C ARG A 114 -0.69 -15.44 37.64
N TRP A 115 -1.82 -15.27 38.34
CA TRP A 115 -3.14 -15.26 37.72
C TRP A 115 -3.34 -14.05 36.80
N MET A 116 -2.82 -12.88 37.17
CA MET A 116 -2.84 -11.69 36.31
C MET A 116 -2.06 -11.93 35.01
N TRP A 117 -0.90 -12.57 35.09
CA TRP A 117 -0.11 -12.93 33.91
C TRP A 117 -0.84 -13.93 33.00
N LEU A 118 -1.40 -14.99 33.59
CA LEU A 118 -2.05 -16.08 32.84
C LEU A 118 -3.40 -15.66 32.23
N LEU A 119 -4.22 -14.90 32.95
CA LEU A 119 -5.58 -14.58 32.53
C LEU A 119 -5.68 -13.26 31.77
N VAL A 120 -4.75 -12.32 31.97
CA VAL A 120 -4.83 -10.97 31.39
C VAL A 120 -3.65 -10.66 30.48
N ILE A 121 -2.42 -10.64 31.01
CA ILE A 121 -1.24 -10.13 30.27
C ILE A 121 -0.95 -10.98 29.05
N LEU A 122 -0.83 -12.31 29.22
CA LEU A 122 -0.47 -13.22 28.15
C LEU A 122 -1.56 -13.28 27.05
N PRO A 123 -2.85 -13.50 27.37
CA PRO A 123 -3.91 -13.49 26.37
C PRO A 123 -4.03 -12.14 25.64
N ASN A 124 -3.95 -11.02 26.37
CA ASN A 124 -4.03 -9.69 25.76
C ASN A 124 -2.87 -9.45 24.78
N THR A 125 -1.65 -9.87 25.13
CA THR A 125 -0.47 -9.71 24.26
C THR A 125 -0.61 -10.52 22.98
N VAL A 126 -1.03 -11.78 23.08
CA VAL A 126 -1.26 -12.65 21.93
C VAL A 126 -2.38 -12.09 21.06
N LEU A 127 -3.51 -11.72 21.66
CA LEU A 127 -4.66 -11.16 20.95
C LEU A 127 -4.28 -9.85 20.23
N THR A 128 -3.55 -8.95 20.90
CA THR A 128 -3.07 -7.70 20.32
C THR A 128 -2.18 -7.96 19.10
N PHE A 129 -1.24 -8.90 19.19
CA PHE A 129 -0.36 -9.24 18.09
C PHE A 129 -1.13 -9.79 16.88
N LEU A 130 -2.04 -10.74 17.12
CA LEU A 130 -2.87 -11.33 16.08
C LEU A 130 -3.81 -10.29 15.45
N TYR A 131 -4.45 -9.46 16.28
CA TYR A 131 -5.36 -8.41 15.86
C TYR A 131 -4.67 -7.41 14.92
N PHE A 132 -3.58 -6.78 15.37
CA PHE A 132 -2.87 -5.81 14.55
C PHE A 132 -2.21 -6.46 13.33
N GLY A 133 -1.65 -7.66 13.47
CA GLY A 133 -1.06 -8.40 12.36
C GLY A 133 -2.08 -8.69 11.26
N TYR A 134 -3.24 -9.24 11.64
CA TYR A 134 -4.33 -9.58 10.73
C TYR A 134 -4.94 -8.34 10.07
N PHE A 135 -5.40 -7.35 10.84
CA PHE A 135 -6.09 -6.19 10.28
C PHE A 135 -5.18 -5.33 9.41
N HIS A 136 -3.90 -5.18 9.78
CA HIS A 136 -2.96 -4.51 8.90
C HIS A 136 -2.73 -5.28 7.60
N ALA A 137 -2.68 -6.62 7.64
CA ALA A 137 -2.46 -7.45 6.46
C ALA A 137 -3.67 -7.51 5.52
N ALA A 138 -4.87 -7.63 6.10
CA ALA A 138 -6.10 -7.82 5.35
C ALA A 138 -6.62 -6.50 4.75
N THR A 139 -6.75 -5.44 5.55
CA THR A 139 -7.42 -4.20 5.15
C THR A 139 -6.53 -2.97 5.27
N GLY A 140 -5.50 -3.04 6.11
CA GLY A 140 -4.73 -1.87 6.53
C GLY A 140 -5.46 -1.02 7.58
N GLN A 141 -6.63 -1.45 8.05
CA GLN A 141 -7.49 -0.73 8.99
C GLN A 141 -7.93 -1.64 10.13
N THR A 142 -7.53 -1.29 11.36
CA THR A 142 -8.14 -1.80 12.58
C THR A 142 -9.47 -1.09 12.86
N VAL A 143 -10.23 -1.55 13.84
CA VAL A 143 -11.53 -0.96 14.20
C VAL A 143 -11.38 0.50 14.61
N GLY A 144 -10.43 0.84 15.47
CA GLY A 144 -10.15 2.21 15.87
C GLY A 144 -9.67 3.07 14.70
N LYS A 145 -8.89 2.49 13.78
CA LYS A 145 -8.44 3.20 12.56
C LYS A 145 -9.58 3.44 11.57
N LEU A 146 -10.49 2.49 11.45
CA LEU A 146 -11.70 2.61 10.65
C LEU A 146 -12.57 3.75 11.19
N LEU A 147 -12.83 3.76 12.50
CA LEU A 147 -13.59 4.83 13.17
C LEU A 147 -12.92 6.20 13.04
N CYS A 148 -11.59 6.24 13.02
CA CYS A 148 -10.81 7.47 12.83
C CYS A 148 -10.58 7.85 11.36
N GLY A 149 -11.14 7.10 10.39
CA GLY A 149 -10.99 7.40 8.96
C GLY A 149 -9.54 7.34 8.46
N VAL A 150 -8.71 6.44 9.01
CA VAL A 150 -7.30 6.29 8.63
C VAL A 150 -6.99 4.87 8.22
N ARG A 151 -6.02 4.70 7.31
CA ARG A 151 -5.52 3.39 6.90
C ARG A 151 -4.01 3.36 6.76
N VAL A 152 -3.44 2.19 6.99
CA VAL A 152 -2.03 1.91 6.74
C VAL A 152 -1.88 1.36 5.33
N VAL A 153 -0.96 1.93 4.56
CA VAL A 153 -0.61 1.53 3.19
C VAL A 153 0.90 1.53 3.01
N THR A 154 1.40 0.91 1.93
CA THR A 154 2.83 1.01 1.56
C THR A 154 3.14 2.43 1.09
N ALA A 155 4.43 2.77 0.94
CA ALA A 155 4.83 4.06 0.37
C ALA A 155 4.22 4.33 -1.03
N GLU A 156 3.85 3.28 -1.77
CA GLU A 156 3.20 3.36 -3.07
C GLU A 156 1.65 3.30 -2.99
N GLY A 157 1.07 3.37 -1.78
CA GLY A 157 -0.39 3.35 -1.59
C GLY A 157 -1.05 1.97 -1.68
N ARG A 158 -0.26 0.88 -1.76
CA ARG A 158 -0.76 -0.50 -1.85
C ARG A 158 -1.11 -1.08 -0.48
N PRO A 159 -1.97 -2.12 -0.40
CA PRO A 159 -2.22 -2.83 0.86
C PRO A 159 -0.94 -3.46 1.42
N LEU A 160 -0.86 -3.56 2.76
CA LEU A 160 0.26 -4.18 3.44
C LEU A 160 0.11 -5.70 3.30
N GLY A 161 0.96 -6.35 2.49
CA GLY A 161 1.04 -7.81 2.53
C GLY A 161 1.43 -8.33 3.92
N TRP A 162 1.14 -9.61 4.21
CA TRP A 162 1.38 -10.26 5.51
C TRP A 162 2.78 -10.02 6.09
N ALA A 163 3.83 -10.17 5.29
CA ALA A 163 5.21 -9.98 5.73
C ALA A 163 5.47 -8.58 6.30
N ARG A 164 5.00 -7.53 5.60
CA ARG A 164 5.16 -6.14 6.06
C ARG A 164 4.34 -5.85 7.31
N SER A 165 3.17 -6.45 7.45
CA SER A 165 2.35 -6.34 8.67
C SER A 165 3.03 -6.96 9.89
N PHE A 166 3.67 -8.12 9.75
CA PHE A 166 4.43 -8.72 10.86
C PHE A 166 5.67 -7.92 11.23
N VAL A 167 6.44 -7.41 10.26
CA VAL A 167 7.58 -6.51 10.52
C VAL A 167 7.11 -5.24 11.24
N ARG A 168 5.96 -4.69 10.84
CA ARG A 168 5.35 -3.55 11.53
C ARG A 168 4.98 -3.89 12.97
N CYS A 169 4.43 -5.07 13.23
CA CYS A 169 4.11 -5.52 14.59
C CYS A 169 5.35 -5.71 15.45
N ALA A 170 6.43 -6.29 14.89
CA ALA A 170 7.73 -6.35 15.56
C ALA A 170 8.28 -4.95 15.90
N GLY A 171 8.09 -3.97 15.01
CA GLY A 171 8.41 -2.57 15.25
C GLY A 171 7.64 -1.93 16.41
N TYR A 172 6.41 -2.39 16.69
CA TYR A 172 5.68 -1.95 17.89
C TYR A 172 6.31 -2.50 19.17
N PHE A 173 6.73 -3.77 19.21
CA PHE A 173 7.45 -4.31 20.36
C PHE A 173 8.75 -3.54 20.64
N LEU A 174 9.51 -3.22 19.59
CA LEU A 174 10.70 -2.39 19.72
C LEU A 174 10.37 -0.98 20.24
N SER A 175 9.27 -0.38 19.76
CA SER A 175 8.82 0.92 20.24
C SER A 175 8.37 0.88 21.71
N SER A 176 7.67 -0.18 22.14
CA SER A 176 7.23 -0.38 23.52
C SER A 176 8.42 -0.60 24.47
N PHE A 177 9.47 -1.30 24.02
CA PHE A 177 10.71 -1.50 24.78
C PHE A 177 11.40 -0.17 25.12
N PHE A 178 11.37 0.80 24.21
CA PHE A 178 11.88 2.17 24.44
C PHE A 178 10.79 3.13 24.95
N LEU A 179 9.91 2.70 25.87
CA LEU A 179 8.89 3.56 26.50
C LEU A 179 7.97 4.30 25.49
N TYR A 180 7.62 3.67 24.38
CA TYR A 180 6.82 4.27 23.31
C TYR A 180 7.46 5.50 22.64
N LEU A 181 8.78 5.74 22.80
CA LEU A 181 9.49 6.84 22.11
C LEU A 181 9.29 6.78 20.59
N GLY A 182 9.18 5.59 20.00
CA GLY A 182 8.91 5.40 18.58
C GLY A 182 7.56 5.95 18.11
N PHE A 183 6.57 6.08 19.01
CA PHE A 183 5.31 6.80 18.76
C PHE A 183 5.49 8.31 18.90
N PHE A 184 6.24 8.77 19.91
CA PHE A 184 6.51 10.20 20.12
C PHE A 184 7.32 10.82 18.97
N TRP A 185 8.18 10.03 18.33
CA TRP A 185 8.94 10.43 17.14
C TRP A 185 8.04 10.87 15.96
N VAL A 186 6.80 10.39 15.89
CA VAL A 186 5.82 10.79 14.86
C VAL A 186 5.48 12.28 14.99
N VAL A 187 5.53 12.85 16.20
CA VAL A 187 5.26 14.27 16.47
C VAL A 187 6.40 15.16 15.95
N LEU A 188 7.64 14.71 16.16
CA LEU A 188 8.86 15.45 15.79
C LEU A 188 9.17 15.36 14.30
N ASN A 189 8.73 14.29 13.62
CA ASN A 189 9.08 14.05 12.23
C ASN A 189 8.10 14.71 11.25
N ARG A 190 8.61 15.58 10.36
CA ARG A 190 7.82 16.24 9.30
C ARG A 190 7.12 15.27 8.36
N ARG A 191 7.67 14.06 8.16
CA ARG A 191 7.02 13.01 7.34
C ARG A 191 5.94 12.23 8.09
N LYS A 192 5.71 12.53 9.37
CA LYS A 192 4.75 11.86 10.27
C LYS A 192 4.88 10.34 10.20
N ARG A 193 6.10 9.81 10.30
CA ARG A 193 6.40 8.37 10.32
C ARG A 193 7.10 7.98 11.62
N GLY A 194 6.58 6.95 12.29
CA GLY A 194 7.19 6.37 13.49
C GLY A 194 8.26 5.35 13.13
N TRP A 195 9.02 4.86 14.11
CA TRP A 195 10.07 3.87 13.87
C TRP A 195 9.52 2.57 13.25
N HIS A 196 8.35 2.15 13.71
CA HIS A 196 7.60 1.01 13.16
C HIS A 196 7.09 1.27 11.73
N ASP A 197 6.82 2.52 11.35
CA ASP A 197 6.45 2.90 9.98
C ASP A 197 7.66 2.82 9.06
N TYR A 198 8.84 3.29 9.52
CA TYR A 198 10.09 3.24 8.78
C TYR A 198 10.58 1.81 8.55
N LEU A 199 10.61 0.98 9.59
CA LEU A 199 11.03 -0.42 9.47
C LEU A 199 10.17 -1.20 8.47
N ALA A 200 8.87 -0.95 8.46
CA ALA A 200 7.95 -1.66 7.58
C ALA A 200 7.82 -1.03 6.17
N GLY A 201 8.39 0.16 5.94
CA GLY A 201 8.21 0.91 4.69
C GLY A 201 6.76 1.34 4.46
N THR A 202 6.07 1.73 5.53
CA THR A 202 4.62 1.99 5.52
C THR A 202 4.29 3.44 5.87
N VAL A 203 3.09 3.87 5.49
CA VAL A 203 2.54 5.19 5.81
C VAL A 203 1.09 5.05 6.25
N VAL A 204 0.69 5.90 7.19
CA VAL A 204 -0.72 6.02 7.59
C VAL A 204 -1.31 7.25 6.94
N VAL A 205 -2.36 7.04 6.16
CA VAL A 205 -3.02 8.06 5.34
C VAL A 205 -4.46 8.21 5.78
N ARG A 206 -5.04 9.39 5.56
CA ARG A 206 -6.49 9.56 5.73
C ARG A 206 -7.20 8.86 4.57
N VAL A 207 -8.28 8.17 4.87
CA VAL A 207 -9.22 7.71 3.85
C VAL A 207 -10.06 8.93 3.51
N ALA A 208 -9.88 9.48 2.30
CA ALA A 208 -10.77 10.53 1.83
C ALA A 208 -12.17 9.90 1.69
N GLU A 209 -13.14 10.51 2.37
CA GLU A 209 -14.55 10.23 2.14
C GLU A 209 -14.81 10.59 0.67
N ARG A 210 -15.29 9.64 -0.11
CA ARG A 210 -15.68 9.89 -1.49
C ARG A 210 -17.00 10.65 -1.38
N ASP A 211 -16.95 11.96 -1.66
CA ASP A 211 -18.14 12.81 -1.77
C ASP A 211 -19.21 12.16 -2.66
#